data_AF-A0A420EAK1-F1
#
_entry.id   AF-A0A420EAK1-F1
#
_cell.length_a   1.000
_cell.length_b   1.000
_cell.length_c   1.000
_cell.angle_alpha   90.00
_cell.angle_beta   90.00
_cell.angle_gamma   90.00
#
_symmetry.space_group_name_H-M   'P 1'
#
loop_
_entity.id
_entity.type
_entity.pdbx_description
1 polymer ?
#
loop_
_entity_poly.entity_id
_entity_poly.type
_entity_poly.pdbx_seq_one_letter_code
_entity_poly.pdbx_strand_id
1 'polypeptide(L)' 'MAFETVAYRDSKGGLHTTAERATLYDLAHVLGRVGEEGGMTEGVARLIFEKRSEIERVFAEHDAMLGAAKNEKL' A
#
# COMPACT_ATOMS: atom_id res chain seq x y z
N MET A 1 13.07 -0.23 36.74
CA MET A 1 13.65 0.69 35.74
C MET A 1 12.65 0.84 34.62
N ALA A 2 12.44 2.05 34.10
CA ALA A 2 11.56 2.30 32.96
C ALA A 2 12.41 2.59 31.71
N PHE A 3 11.92 2.16 30.54
CA PHE A 3 12.57 2.36 29.24
C PHE A 3 11.55 2.86 28.22
N GLU A 4 11.97 3.75 27.32
CA GLU A 4 11.17 4.20 26.18
C GLU A 4 11.55 3.43 24.91
N THR A 5 10.60 3.28 23.98
CA THR A 5 10.83 2.64 22.68
C THR A 5 10.06 3.37 21.58
N VAL A 6 10.60 3.35 20.36
CA VAL A 6 9.90 3.84 19.16
C VAL A 6 8.95 2.77 18.66
N ALA A 7 7.75 3.17 18.24
CA ALA A 7 6.77 2.31 17.58
C ALA A 7 6.17 3.03 16.36
N TYR A 8 5.81 2.25 15.34
CA TYR A 8 5.20 2.73 14.11
C TYR A 8 3.70 2.43 14.14
N ARG A 9 2.88 3.46 13.97
CA ARG A 9 1.43 3.33 14.04
C ARG A 9 0.84 3.21 12.63
N ASP A 10 0.01 2.20 12.39
CA ASP A 10 -0.79 2.10 11.17
C ASP A 10 -2.02 3.03 11.20
N SER A 11 -2.73 3.17 10.08
CA SER A 11 -3.93 4.01 9.95
C SER A 11 -5.09 3.59 10.85
N LYS A 12 -5.10 2.37 11.37
CA LYS A 12 -6.10 1.84 12.32
C LYS A 12 -5.71 2.00 13.79
N GLY A 13 -4.47 2.42 14.07
CA GLY A 13 -3.95 2.56 15.42
C GLY A 13 -3.24 1.34 15.98
N GLY A 14 -2.98 0.31 15.16
CA GLY A 14 -2.07 -0.77 15.51
C GLY A 14 -0.63 -0.25 15.61
N LEU A 15 0.08 -0.68 16.66
CA LEU A 15 1.49 -0.35 16.87
C LEU A 15 2.38 -1.51 16.40
N HIS A 16 3.38 -1.16 15.61
CA HIS A 16 4.31 -2.09 14.98
C HIS A 16 5.75 -1.74 15.33
N THR A 17 6.61 -2.75 15.34
CA THR A 17 8.04 -2.60 15.65
C THR A 17 8.85 -2.05 14.47
N THR A 18 8.32 -2.11 13.25
CA THR A 18 8.98 -1.59 12.04
C THR A 18 8.01 -0.80 11.17
N ALA A 19 8.54 0.17 10.43
CA ALA A 19 7.77 0.95 9.47
C ALA A 19 7.19 0.08 8.34
N GLU A 20 7.95 -0.93 7.90
CA GLU A 20 7.51 -1.89 6.88
C GLU A 20 6.25 -2.63 7.31
N ARG A 21 6.20 -3.13 8.56
CA ARG A 21 5.01 -3.83 9.07
C ARG A 21 3.80 -2.90 9.15
N ALA A 22 3.98 -1.68 9.67
CA ALA A 22 2.89 -0.70 9.68
C ALA A 22 2.35 -0.45 8.25
N THR A 23 3.26 -0.32 7.28
CA THR A 23 2.90 -0.10 5.86
C THR A 23 2.16 -1.30 5.27
N LEU A 24 2.61 -2.53 5.52
CA LEU A 24 1.93 -3.74 5.04
C LEU A 24 0.52 -3.89 5.61
N TYR A 25 0.32 -3.53 6.89
CA TYR A 25 -1.01 -3.52 7.49
C TYR A 25 -1.91 -2.45 6.87
N ASP A 26 -1.37 -1.27 6.56
CA ASP A 26 -2.10 -0.24 5.83
C ASP A 26 -2.47 -0.67 4.41
N LEU A 27 -1.54 -1.29 3.68
CA LEU A 27 -1.81 -1.83 2.35
C LEU A 27 -2.87 -2.93 2.39
N ALA A 28 -2.76 -3.88 3.33
CA ALA A 28 -3.77 -4.91 3.53
C ALA A 28 -5.13 -4.30 3.87
N HIS A 29 -5.15 -3.23 4.66
CA HIS A 29 -6.38 -2.53 4.98
C HIS A 29 -7.02 -1.86 3.75
N VAL A 30 -6.22 -1.17 2.93
CA VAL A 30 -6.66 -0.53 1.68
C VAL A 30 -7.22 -1.56 0.70
N LEU A 31 -6.59 -2.74 0.60
CA LEU A 31 -7.06 -3.83 -0.25
C LEU A 31 -8.38 -4.45 0.23
N GLY A 32 -8.70 -4.35 1.52
CA GLY A 32 -9.85 -5.01 2.11
C GLY A 32 -9.70 -6.53 2.10
N ARG A 33 -10.82 -7.27 2.14
CA ARG A 33 -10.77 -8.74 2.07
C ARG A 33 -10.60 -9.18 0.62
N VAL A 34 -9.40 -9.66 0.30
CA VAL A 34 -9.11 -10.35 -0.96
C VAL A 34 -9.22 -11.85 -0.74
N GLY A 35 -10.05 -12.52 -1.53
CA GLY A 35 -10.27 -13.97 -1.45
C GLY A 35 -11.21 -14.42 -0.32
N GLU A 36 -11.49 -15.73 -0.30
CA GLU A 36 -12.33 -16.33 0.75
C GLU A 36 -11.57 -16.52 2.06
N GLU A 37 -10.25 -16.75 2.01
CA GLU A 37 -9.40 -16.91 3.19
C GLU A 37 -8.57 -15.65 3.45
N GLY A 38 -8.51 -15.22 4.72
CA GLY A 38 -7.89 -13.94 5.11
C GLY A 38 -6.39 -13.79 4.77
N GLY A 39 -5.68 -14.89 4.49
CA GLY A 39 -4.24 -14.87 4.20
C GLY A 39 -3.88 -14.29 2.83
N MET A 40 -4.80 -14.29 1.86
CA MET A 40 -4.50 -13.80 0.50
C MET A 40 -4.26 -12.29 0.47
N THR A 41 -5.00 -11.53 1.28
CA THR A 41 -4.84 -10.07 1.40
C THR A 41 -3.42 -9.68 1.82
N GLU A 42 -2.85 -10.36 2.82
CA GLU A 42 -1.49 -10.08 3.29
C GLU A 42 -0.45 -10.40 2.21
N GLY A 43 -0.62 -11.51 1.49
CA GLY A 43 0.25 -11.88 0.37
C GLY A 43 0.24 -10.82 -0.74
N VAL A 44 -0.94 -10.31 -1.11
CA VAL A 44 -1.07 -9.25 -2.11
C VAL A 44 -0.46 -7.93 -1.62
N ALA A 45 -0.67 -7.56 -0.35
CA ALA A 45 -0.06 -6.38 0.24
C ALA A 45 1.47 -6.41 0.16
N ARG A 46 2.09 -7.58 0.45
CA ARG A 46 3.54 -7.78 0.30
C ARG A 46 3.99 -7.65 -1.14
N LEU A 47 3.29 -8.28 -2.09
CA LEU A 47 3.62 -8.19 -3.51
C LEU A 47 3.56 -6.74 -4.02
N ILE A 48 2.57 -5.96 -3.58
CA ILE A 48 2.47 -4.54 -3.93
C ILE A 48 3.64 -3.75 -3.34
N PHE A 49 4.01 -4.02 -2.10
CA PHE A 49 5.15 -3.36 -1.46
C PHE A 49 6.46 -3.66 -2.19
N GLU A 50 6.71 -4.92 -2.53
CA GLU A 50 7.90 -5.36 -3.29
C GLU A 50 7.95 -4.77 -4.70
N LYS A 51 6.80 -4.68 -5.38
CA LYS A 51 6.68 -4.18 -6.76
C LYS A 51 6.32 -2.71 -6.85
N ARG A 52 6.43 -1.96 -5.76
CA ARG A 52 5.96 -0.57 -5.64
C ARG A 52 6.39 0.29 -6.84
N SER A 53 7.67 0.30 -7.18
CA SER A 53 8.20 1.15 -8.26
C SER A 53 7.64 0.79 -9.63
N GLU A 54 7.43 -0.51 -9.90
CA GLU A 54 6.83 -0.98 -11.16
C GLU A 54 5.36 -0.57 -11.24
N ILE A 55 4.63 -0.72 -10.13
CA ILE A 55 3.21 -0.34 -10.03
C ILE A 55 3.03 1.17 -10.20
N GLU A 56 3.83 1.97 -9.51
CA GLU A 56 3.82 3.44 -9.62
C GLU A 56 4.10 3.90 -11.07
N ARG A 57 5.03 3.24 -11.78
CA ARG A 57 5.29 3.52 -13.20
C ARG A 57 4.06 3.24 -14.07
N VAL A 58 3.42 2.08 -13.90
CA VAL A 58 2.23 1.71 -14.68
C VAL A 58 1.08 2.71 -14.46
N PHE A 59 0.86 3.16 -13.22
CA PHE A 59 -0.15 4.19 -12.94
C PHE A 59 0.21 5.53 -13.58
N ALA A 60 1.47 5.96 -13.50
CA ALA A 60 1.90 7.20 -14.12
C ALA A 60 1.74 7.19 -15.66
N GLU A 61 2.06 6.06 -16.30
CA GLU A 61 1.84 5.87 -17.74
C GLU A 61 0.34 5.94 -18.10
N HIS A 62 -0.52 5.29 -17.31
CA HIS A 62 -1.97 5.35 -17.49
C HIS A 62 -2.52 6.77 -17.35
N ASP A 63 -2.11 7.50 -16.31
CA ASP A 63 -2.52 8.88 -16.08
C ASP A 63 -2.08 9.81 -17.22
N ALA A 64 -0.89 9.58 -17.78
CA ALA A 64 -0.42 10.31 -18.95
C ALA A 64 -1.30 10.04 -20.19
N MET A 65 -1.74 8.80 -20.41
CA MET A 65 -2.64 8.45 -21.51
C MET A 65 -4.01 9.13 -21.36
N LEU A 66 -4.58 9.17 -20.15
CA LEU A 66 -5.85 9.85 -19.88
C LEU A 66 -5.72 11.38 -19.94
N GLY A 67 -4.60 11.93 -19.48
CA GLY A 67 -4.28 13.36 -19.59
C GLY A 67 -4.15 13.80 -21.05
N ALA A 68 -3.47 12.99 -21.88
CA ALA A 68 -3.37 13.22 -23.31
C ALA A 68 -4.75 13.18 -23.99
N ALA A 69 -5.58 12.18 -23.68
CA ALA A 69 -6.93 12.04 -24.25
C ALA A 69 -7.89 13.19 -23.88
N LYS A 70 -7.67 13.87 -22.74
CA LYS A 70 -8.44 15.06 -22.37
C LYS A 70 -8.03 16.31 -23.16
N ASN A 71 -6.79 16.40 -23.59
CA ASN A 71 -6.27 17.56 -24.31
C ASN A 71 -6.58 17.55 -25.81
N GLU A 72 -6.93 16.40 -26.40
CA GLU A 72 -7.32 16.28 -27.82
C GLU A 72 -8.77 16.69 -28.11
N LYS A 73 -9.57 16.99 -27.08
CA LYS A 73 -10.99 17.40 -27.22
C LYS A 73 -11.24 18.92 -27.07
N LEU A 74 -10.18 19.72 -27.07
CA LEU A 74 -10.20 21.20 -27.05
C LEU A 74 -9.67 21.74 -28.38
#